data_AF-A0A6B3H0Q1-F1
#
_entry.id   AF-A0A6B3H0Q1-F1
#
_cell.length_a   1.000
_cell.length_b   1.000
_cell.length_c   1.000
_cell.angle_alpha   90.00
_cell.angle_beta   90.00
_cell.angle_gamma   90.00
#
_symmetry.space_group_name_H-M   'P 1'
#
loop_
_entity.id
_entity.type
_entity.pdbx_description
1 polymer ?
#
loop_
_entity_poly.entity_id
_entity_poly.type
_entity_poly.pdbx_seq_one_letter_code
_entity_poly.pdbx_strand_id
1 'polypeptide(L)' 'WVLRQGPHVVAVPGAKQERWAVENARAAEVELDEADLAEIAGLPRARGSWD' A
#
# COMPACT_ATOMS: atom_id res chain seq x y z
N TRP A 1 -0.97 -2.39 2.95
CA TRP A 1 -2.34 -1.85 3.05
C TRP A 1 -3.19 -2.15 1.82
N VAL A 2 -2.84 -1.68 0.61
CA VAL A 2 -3.67 -1.87 -0.61
C VAL A 2 -3.99 -3.35 -0.88
N LEU A 3 -2.98 -4.23 -0.82
CA LEU A 3 -3.17 -5.68 -1.04
C LEU A 3 -4.09 -6.33 0.02
N ARG A 4 -4.20 -5.74 1.23
CA ARG A 4 -5.05 -6.24 2.32
C ARG A 4 -6.53 -5.94 2.13
N GLN A 5 -6.89 -5.10 1.16
CA GLN A 5 -8.28 -4.75 0.86
C GLN A 5 -9.08 -5.91 0.23
N GLY A 6 -8.41 -6.96 -0.25
CA GLY A 6 -9.06 -8.19 -0.68
C GLY A 6 -8.20 -9.01 -1.66
N PRO A 7 -8.46 -10.31 -1.81
CA PRO A 7 -7.65 -11.20 -2.64
C PRO A 7 -7.71 -10.90 -4.15
N HIS A 8 -8.67 -10.09 -4.58
CA HIS A 8 -8.85 -9.67 -5.98
C HIS A 8 -8.23 -8.29 -6.27
N VAL A 9 -7.57 -7.66 -5.29
CA VAL A 9 -6.93 -6.36 -5.44
C VAL A 9 -5.48 -6.55 -5.88
N VAL A 10 -5.12 -5.99 -7.04
CA VAL A 10 -3.75 -6.00 -7.57
C VAL A 10 -3.22 -4.57 -7.61
N ALA A 11 -2.18 -4.29 -6.84
CA ALA A 11 -1.52 -2.98 -6.85
C ALA A 11 -0.56 -2.85 -8.06
N VAL A 12 -0.60 -1.71 -8.76
CA VAL A 12 0.32 -1.41 -9.88
C VAL A 12 1.10 -0.12 -9.56
N PRO A 13 2.16 -0.21 -8.73
CA PRO A 13 2.95 0.95 -8.37
C PRO A 13 3.90 1.36 -9.50
N GLY A 14 3.95 2.65 -9.81
CA GLY A 14 4.92 3.19 -10.76
C GLY A 14 6.30 3.34 -10.13
N ALA A 15 7.34 2.77 -10.76
CA ALA A 15 8.72 2.91 -10.32
C ALA A 15 9.64 3.18 -11.53
N LYS A 16 10.51 4.19 -11.42
CA LYS A 16 11.48 4.55 -12.48
C LYS A 16 12.86 3.89 -12.32
N GLN A 17 13.10 3.22 -11.19
CA GLN A 17 14.37 2.53 -10.92
C GLN A 17 14.06 1.10 -10.44
N GLU A 18 14.84 0.14 -10.92
CA GLU A 18 14.66 -1.28 -10.65
C GLU A 18 14.56 -1.59 -9.15
N ARG A 19 15.47 -1.04 -8.34
CA ARG A 19 15.48 -1.27 -6.89
C ARG A 19 14.13 -0.95 -6.22
N TRP A 20 13.41 0.05 -6.73
CA TRP A 20 12.11 0.44 -6.20
C TRP A 20 11.00 -0.46 -6.69
N ALA A 21 11.09 -1.02 -7.89
CA ALA A 21 10.16 -2.04 -8.35
C ALA A 21 10.28 -3.32 -7.51
N VAL A 22 11.52 -3.74 -7.20
CA VAL A 22 11.77 -4.90 -6.32
C VAL A 22 11.25 -4.64 -4.91
N GLU A 23 11.54 -3.47 -4.34
CA GLU A 23 11.05 -3.11 -3.01
C GLU A 23 9.52 -3.06 -2.95
N ASN A 24 8.87 -2.48 -3.95
CA ASN A 24 7.42 -2.46 -4.05
C ASN A 24 6.83 -3.88 -4.14
N ALA A 25 7.48 -4.80 -4.84
CA ALA A 25 7.01 -6.19 -4.97
C ALA A 25 7.05 -6.94 -3.62
N ARG A 26 8.05 -6.64 -2.78
CA ARG A 26 8.16 -7.21 -1.43
C ARG A 26 7.03 -6.80 -0.49
N ALA A 27 6.21 -5.81 -0.85
CA ALA A 27 5.01 -5.47 -0.08
C ALA A 27 4.02 -6.66 0.05
N ALA A 28 4.12 -7.67 -0.81
CA ALA A 28 3.34 -8.91 -0.70
C ALA A 28 3.78 -9.80 0.48
N GLU A 29 4.98 -9.59 1.03
CA GLU A 29 5.51 -10.31 2.20
C GLU A 29 5.17 -9.59 3.52
N VAL A 30 4.59 -8.39 3.43
CA VAL A 30 4.20 -7.60 4.61
C VAL A 30 2.80 -8.00 5.05
N GLU A 31 2.72 -8.64 6.20
CA GLU A 31 1.47 -8.93 6.89
C GLU A 31 1.02 -7.72 7.70
N LEU A 32 -0.27 -7.39 7.60
CA LEU A 32 -0.91 -6.36 8.43
C LEU A 32 -2.09 -7.00 9.17
N ASP A 33 -2.07 -6.88 10.49
CA ASP A 33 -3.15 -7.35 11.34
C ASP A 33 -4.26 -6.30 11.49
N GLU A 34 -5.25 -6.60 12.34
CA GLU A 34 -6.38 -5.70 12.55
C GLU A 34 -5.99 -4.39 13.27
N ALA A 35 -4.99 -4.43 14.16
CA ALA A 35 -4.50 -3.26 14.87
C ALA A 35 -3.76 -2.32 13.92
N ASP A 36 -2.92 -2.85 13.03
CA ASP A 36 -2.24 -2.08 11.99
C ASP A 36 -3.26 -1.35 11.08
N LEU A 37 -4.32 -2.06 10.69
CA LEU A 37 -5.37 -1.48 9.87
C LEU A 37 -6.18 -0.40 10.62
N ALA A 38 -6.42 -0.59 11.92
CA ALA A 38 -7.08 0.41 12.75
C ALA A 38 -6.22 1.68 12.90
N GLU A 39 -4.89 1.54 13.07
CA GLU A 39 -3.96 2.66 13.09
C GLU A 39 -4.01 3.43 11.77
N ILE A 40 -3.89 2.74 10.63
CA ILE A 40 -3.93 3.37 9.30
C ILE A 40 -5.28 4.07 9.06
N ALA A 41 -6.39 3.48 9.50
CA ALA A 41 -7.72 4.09 9.38
C ALA A 41 -7.88 5.37 10.23
N GLY A 42 -7.05 5.55 11.27
CA GLY A 42 -7.01 6.75 12.10
C GLY A 42 -6.21 7.92 11.50
N LEU A 43 -5.50 7.71 10.37
CA LEU A 43 -4.72 8.76 9.74
C LEU A 43 -5.61 9.91 9.21
N PRO A 44 -5.08 11.14 9.13
CA PRO A 44 -5.81 12.25 8.53
C PRO A 44 -6.26 11.95 7.11
N ARG A 45 -7.39 12.54 6.70
CA ARG A 45 -7.88 12.40 5.32
C ARG A 45 -6.82 12.83 4.31
N ALA A 46 -6.73 12.06 3.23
CA ALA A 46 -5.87 12.39 2.10
C ALA A 46 -6.17 13.82 1.59
N ARG A 47 -5.11 14.57 1.31
CA ARG A 47 -5.19 15.83 0.57
C ARG A 47 -5.24 15.49 -0.92
N GLY A 48 -6.06 16.20 -1.68
CA GLY A 48 -6.00 16.11 -3.14
C GLY A 48 -4.60 16.44 -3.64
N SER A 49 -4.11 15.71 -4.63
CA SER A 49 -2.75 15.86 -5.17
C SER A 49 -2.73 16.10 -6.68
N TRP A 50 -3.90 16.42 -7.27
CA TRP A 50 -4.11 16.51 -8.71
C TRP A 50 -4.93 17.75 -9.12
N ASP A 51 -4.89 18.79 -8.30
CA ASP A 51 -5.24 20.17 -8.68
C ASP A 51 -3.95 20.93 -9.05
#